data_AF-A0A0W8FFF6-F1
#
_entry.id   AF-A0A0W8FFF6-F1
#
_cell.length_a   1.000
_cell.length_b   1.000
_cell.length_c   1.000
_cell.angle_alpha   90.00
_cell.angle_beta   90.00
_cell.angle_gamma   90.00
#
_symmetry.space_group_name_H-M   'P 1'
#
loop_
_entity.id
_entity.type
_entity.pdbx_description
1 polymer ?
#
loop_
_entity_poly.entity_id
_entity_poly.type
_entity_poly.pdbx_seq_one_letter_code
_entity_poly.pdbx_strand_id
1 'polypeptide(L)'
;MIDCLDRPEYAGGIIEVAKALESISLNRENLIRYARMIGNNAVVRRLGYLSERMGIPLDLPLPTSRKYLLLDPTMPHQGENDSKWRLVTNTEITLQENSE
;
A
#
# COMPACT_ATOMS: atom_id res chain seq x y z
N MET A 1 11.21 0.77 5.11
CA MET A 1 9.75 0.94 4.95
C MET A 1 9.35 1.02 3.48
N ILE A 2 9.88 1.98 2.70
CA ILE A 2 9.49 2.08 1.29
C ILE A 2 9.97 0.86 0.48
N ASP A 3 11.15 0.32 0.80
CA ASP A 3 11.63 -0.92 0.18
C ASP A 3 10.72 -2.12 0.47
N CYS A 4 10.05 -2.12 1.63
CA CYS A 4 9.07 -3.14 2.01
C CYS A 4 7.77 -2.99 1.22
N LEU A 5 7.40 -1.77 0.81
CA LEU A 5 6.27 -1.53 -0.10
C LEU A 5 6.59 -1.95 -1.54
N ASP A 6 7.85 -1.80 -1.94
CA ASP A 6 8.31 -2.23 -3.27
C ASP A 6 8.38 -3.75 -3.36
N ARG A 7 8.99 -4.35 -2.32
CA ARG A 7 9.22 -5.79 -2.16
C ARG A 7 8.60 -6.32 -0.86
N PRO A 8 7.26 -6.44 -0.80
CA PRO A 8 6.58 -7.03 0.35
C PRO A 8 7.07 -8.44 0.68
N GLU A 9 7.60 -9.17 -0.31
CA GLU A 9 8.19 -10.50 -0.11
C GLU A 9 9.33 -10.55 0.92
N TYR A 10 10.08 -9.46 1.11
CA TYR A 10 11.15 -9.40 2.11
C TYR A 10 10.70 -8.90 3.48
N ALA A 11 9.43 -8.47 3.60
CA ALA A 11 8.86 -7.92 4.82
C ALA A 11 7.81 -8.84 5.45
N GLY A 12 7.57 -10.04 4.90
CA GLY A 12 6.52 -10.95 5.37
C GLY A 12 5.15 -10.68 4.76
N GLY A 13 5.08 -9.96 3.63
CA GLY A 13 3.85 -9.62 2.93
C GLY A 13 3.38 -8.20 3.19
N ILE A 14 2.32 -7.78 2.49
CA ILE A 14 1.79 -6.40 2.58
C ILE A 14 1.13 -6.12 3.93
N ILE A 15 0.67 -7.15 4.64
CA ILE A 15 0.01 -7.03 5.94
C ILE A 15 1.00 -6.50 6.98
N GLU A 16 2.21 -7.05 7.04
CA GLU A 16 3.24 -6.59 7.97
C GLU A 16 3.71 -5.17 7.65
N VAL A 17 3.76 -4.83 6.36
CA VAL A 17 4.02 -3.45 5.92
C VAL A 17 2.90 -2.50 6.38
N ALA A 18 1.65 -2.93 6.32
CA ALA A 18 0.51 -2.15 6.79
C ALA A 18 0.58 -1.88 8.29
N LYS A 19 0.86 -2.91 9.11
CA LYS A 19 1.05 -2.75 10.57
C LYS A 19 2.24 -1.84 10.91
N ALA A 20 3.34 -1.98 10.17
CA ALA A 20 4.52 -1.12 10.35
C ALA A 20 4.21 0.34 9.98
N LEU A 21 3.35 0.58 9.00
CA LEU A 21 2.86 1.91 8.67
C LEU A 21 2.01 2.48 9.81
N GLU A 22 1.09 1.72 10.40
CA GLU A 22 0.26 2.22 11.52
C GLU A 22 1.06 2.51 12.80
N SER A 23 2.01 1.65 13.14
CA SER A 23 2.81 1.77 14.38
C SER A 23 3.82 2.91 14.36
N ILE A 24 4.25 3.34 13.17
CA ILE A 24 5.15 4.48 13.04
C ILE A 24 4.30 5.75 13.10
N SER A 25 4.72 6.71 13.93
CA SER A 25 4.25 8.10 13.83
C SER A 25 4.55 8.61 12.41
N LEU A 26 3.62 8.39 11.49
CA LEU A 26 3.85 8.62 10.07
C LEU A 26 3.93 10.12 9.82
N ASN A 27 5.14 10.62 9.59
CA ASN A 27 5.31 11.89 8.94
C ASN A 27 4.82 11.75 7.48
N ARG A 28 3.56 12.10 7.26
CA ARG A 28 2.85 12.00 5.98
C ARG A 28 3.61 12.69 4.83
N GLU A 29 4.22 13.84 5.10
CA GLU A 29 5.03 14.56 4.11
C GLU A 29 6.23 13.74 3.65
N ASN A 30 6.92 13.08 4.59
CA ASN A 30 8.05 12.22 4.25
C ASN A 30 7.60 11.04 3.37
N LEU A 31 6.48 10.39 3.69
CA LEU A 31 5.96 9.28 2.87
C LEU A 31 5.61 9.73 1.45
N ILE A 32 4.88 10.84 1.32
CA ILE A 32 4.50 11.40 0.02
C ILE A 32 5.75 11.77 -0.77
N ARG A 33 6.72 12.44 -0.12
CA ARG A 33 7.99 12.82 -0.74
C ARG A 33 8.75 11.59 -1.22
N TYR A 34 8.92 10.57 -0.38
CA TYR A 34 9.64 9.36 -0.75
C TYR A 34 8.94 8.58 -1.86
N ALA A 35 7.61 8.41 -1.80
CA ALA A 35 6.84 7.73 -2.84
C ALA A 35 6.96 8.45 -4.19
N ARG A 36 6.92 9.79 -4.19
CA ARG A 36 7.13 10.61 -5.40
C ARG A 36 8.58 10.52 -5.91
N MET A 37 9.57 10.52 -5.02
CA MET A 37 11.00 10.47 -5.39
C MET A 37 11.44 9.14 -5.98
N ILE A 38 10.94 8.02 -5.45
CA ILE A 38 11.31 6.68 -5.91
C ILE A 38 10.73 6.39 -7.30
N GLY A 39 9.61 7.03 -7.66
CA GLY A 39 9.00 6.92 -9.00
C GLY A 39 8.49 5.50 -9.33
N ASN A 40 8.42 4.62 -8.33
CA ASN A 40 7.97 3.26 -8.51
C ASN A 40 6.44 3.19 -8.38
N ASN A 41 5.79 2.92 -9.51
CA ASN A 41 4.34 2.83 -9.60
C ASN A 41 3.75 1.78 -8.64
N ALA A 42 4.45 0.67 -8.35
CA ALA A 42 3.94 -0.35 -7.44
C ALA A 42 3.86 0.18 -6.00
N VAL A 43 4.91 0.89 -5.56
CA VAL A 43 4.96 1.53 -4.24
C VAL A 43 3.85 2.56 -4.08
N VAL A 44 3.72 3.47 -5.06
CA VAL A 44 2.70 4.55 -5.03
C VAL A 44 1.30 3.96 -4.95
N ARG A 45 1.01 2.92 -5.72
CA ARG A 45 -0.28 2.22 -5.73
C ARG A 45 -0.61 1.59 -4.39
N ARG A 46 0.31 0.77 -3.85
CA ARG A 46 0.11 0.05 -2.59
C ARG A 46 -0.02 1.04 -1.43
N LEU A 47 0.84 2.06 -1.38
CA LEU A 47 0.81 3.08 -0.35
C LEU A 47 -0.49 3.90 -0.40
N GLY A 48 -0.93 4.31 -1.60
CA GLY A 48 -2.18 5.02 -1.79
C GLY A 48 -3.37 4.22 -1.28
N TYR A 49 -3.49 2.97 -1.71
CA TYR A 49 -4.53 2.05 -1.25
C TYR A 49 -4.50 1.85 0.27
N LEU A 50 -3.33 1.55 0.84
CA LEU A 50 -3.15 1.35 2.29
C LEU A 50 -3.56 2.59 3.08
N SER A 51 -3.11 3.76 2.65
CA SER A 51 -3.39 5.02 3.33
C SER A 51 -4.88 5.36 3.37
N GLU A 52 -5.62 5.03 2.31
CA GLU A 52 -7.07 5.22 2.24
C GLU A 52 -7.80 4.25 3.17
N ARG A 53 -7.35 2.99 3.22
CA ARG A 53 -7.91 1.99 4.15
C ARG A 53 -7.68 2.37 5.60
N MET A 54 -6.53 2.95 5.91
CA MET A 54 -6.16 3.44 7.26
C MET A 54 -6.84 4.77 7.64
N GLY A 55 -7.69 5.34 6.79
CA GLY A 55 -8.36 6.62 7.06
C GLY A 55 -7.43 7.84 7.02
N ILE A 56 -6.22 7.69 6.46
CA ILE A 56 -5.20 8.73 6.33
C ILE A 56 -4.79 8.94 4.86
N PRO A 57 -5.73 9.31 3.98
CA PRO A 57 -5.47 9.40 2.55
C PRO A 57 -4.28 10.33 2.25
N LEU A 58 -3.31 9.81 1.52
CA LEU A 58 -2.15 10.59 1.07
C LEU A 58 -2.41 11.15 -0.33
N ASP A 59 -2.00 12.40 -0.56
CA ASP A 59 -2.03 13.03 -1.89
C ASP A 59 -0.94 12.42 -2.79
N LEU A 60 -1.25 11.27 -3.37
CA LEU A 60 -0.36 10.53 -4.26
C LEU A 60 -0.92 10.52 -5.69
N PRO A 61 -0.04 10.59 -6.71
CA PRO A 61 -0.49 10.58 -8.09
C PRO A 61 -1.17 9.25 -8.42
N LEU A 62 -2.37 9.34 -9.00
CA LEU A 62 -3.11 8.15 -9.44
C LEU A 62 -2.37 7.46 -10.60
N PRO A 63 -2.51 6.14 -10.72
CA PRO A 63 -1.79 5.39 -11.74
C PRO A 63 -2.33 5.65 -13.14
N THR A 64 -1.43 5.87 -14.09
CA THR A 64 -1.78 6.03 -15.50
C THR A 64 -1.84 4.71 -16.27
N SER A 65 -1.12 3.68 -15.78
CA SER A 65 -1.11 2.35 -16.40
C SER A 65 -2.43 1.60 -16.21
N ARG A 66 -2.91 0.94 -17.27
CA ARG A 66 -4.11 0.10 -17.25
C ARG A 66 -3.90 -1.27 -16.59
N LYS A 67 -2.64 -1.68 -16.37
CA LYS A 67 -2.32 -2.99 -15.78
C LYS A 67 -2.65 -2.98 -14.30
N TYR A 68 -3.20 -4.08 -13.81
CA TYR A 68 -3.41 -4.33 -12.38
C TYR A 68 -2.17 -4.97 -11.78
N LEU A 69 -1.85 -4.62 -10.53
CA LEU A 69 -0.80 -5.28 -9.74
C LEU A 69 -1.43 -5.95 -8.53
N LEU A 70 -0.82 -7.02 -8.03
CA LEU A 70 -1.25 -7.59 -6.76
C LEU A 70 -0.94 -6.60 -5.62
N LEU A 71 -1.92 -6.43 -4.73
CA LEU A 71 -1.72 -5.74 -3.47
C LEU A 71 -0.61 -6.42 -2.67
N ASP A 72 -0.68 -7.74 -2.54
CA ASP A 72 0.37 -8.57 -1.97
C ASP A 72 0.95 -9.54 -3.02
N PRO A 73 2.20 -9.36 -3.48
CA PRO A 73 2.82 -10.29 -4.43
C PRO A 73 3.13 -11.67 -3.81
N THR A 74 3.06 -11.81 -2.48
CA THR A 74 3.32 -13.10 -1.79
C THR A 74 2.09 -14.00 -1.71
N MET A 75 0.91 -13.47 -2.04
CA MET A 75 -0.37 -14.17 -1.97
C MET A 75 -0.87 -14.58 -3.36
N PRO A 76 -1.71 -15.63 -3.47
CA PRO A 76 -2.30 -16.04 -4.74
C PRO A 76 -3.04 -14.91 -5.45
N HIS A 77 -3.17 -15.00 -6.77
CA HIS A 77 -3.92 -14.04 -7.57
C HIS A 77 -5.43 -14.31 -7.44
N GLN A 78 -6.05 -13.71 -6.42
CA GLN A 78 -7.47 -13.82 -6.10
C GLN A 78 -8.02 -12.46 -5.63
N GLY A 79 -9.33 -12.35 -5.41
CA GLY A 79 -9.94 -11.13 -4.87
C GLY A 79 -10.41 -10.13 -5.93
N GLU A 80 -10.73 -8.92 -5.47
CA GLU A 80 -11.38 -7.88 -6.29
C GLU A 80 -10.38 -6.90 -6.90
N ASN A 81 -10.85 -6.16 -7.91
CA ASN A 81 -10.05 -5.17 -8.60
C ASN A 81 -10.36 -3.77 -8.06
N ASP A 82 -9.41 -3.17 -7.34
CA ASP A 82 -9.45 -1.74 -7.05
C ASP A 82 -9.08 -0.93 -8.31
N SER A 83 -10.09 -0.28 -8.89
CA SER A 83 -9.93 0.45 -10.16
C SER A 83 -9.14 1.76 -10.02
N LYS A 84 -9.13 2.35 -8.82
CA LYS A 84 -8.49 3.63 -8.52
C LYS A 84 -6.97 3.51 -8.49
N TRP A 85 -6.46 2.57 -7.71
CA TRP A 85 -5.04 2.26 -7.58
C TRP A 85 -4.58 1.14 -8.50
N ARG A 86 -5.51 0.54 -9.28
CA ARG A 86 -5.21 -0.55 -10.22
C ARG A 86 -4.51 -1.70 -9.50
N LEU A 87 -5.11 -2.11 -8.39
CA LEU A 87 -4.63 -3.22 -7.57
C LEU A 87 -5.66 -4.36 -7.57
N VAL A 88 -5.16 -5.59 -7.49
CA VAL A 88 -5.97 -6.74 -7.12
C VAL A 88 -5.85 -6.90 -5.61
N THR A 89 -6.96 -6.77 -4.89
CA THR A 89 -7.06 -6.87 -3.44
C THR A 89 -7.05 -8.35 -3.04
N ASN A 90 -5.91 -9.00 -3.25
CA ASN A 90 -5.74 -10.43 -3.04
C ASN A 90 -5.46 -10.86 -1.61
N THR A 91 -5.50 -9.90 -0.69
CA THR A 91 -5.42 -10.14 0.75
C THR A 91 -6.32 -9.14 1.47
N GLU A 92 -6.90 -9.59 2.58
CA GLU A 92 -7.72 -8.74 3.42
C GLU A 92 -6.84 -7.95 4.38
N ILE A 93 -6.98 -6.63 4.34
CA ILE A 93 -6.32 -5.76 5.31
C ILE A 93 -7.28 -5.58 6.48
N THR A 94 -7.15 -6.47 7.46
CA THR A 94 -7.80 -6.32 8.77
C THR A 94 -6.98 -5.29 9.56
N LEU A 95 -7.37 -4.03 9.46
CA LEU A 95 -6.88 -3.00 10.37
C LEU A 95 -7.52 -3.31 11.72
N GLN A 96 -6.72 -3.46 12.77
CA GLN A 96 -7.27 -3.61 14.10
C GLN A 96 -7.94 -2.28 14.43
N GLU A 97 -9.28 -2.26 14.47
CA GLU A 97 -9.99 -1.21 15.17
C GLU A 97 -9.51 -1.27 16.61
N ASN A 98 -8.61 -0.36 16.99
CA ASN A 98 -8.33 -0.08 18.38
C ASN A 98 -9.65 0.46 18.96
N SER A 99 -10.50 -0.45 19.41
CA SER A 99 -11.60 -0.18 20.32
C SER A 99 -10.94 0.23 21.64
N GLU A 100 -10.81 1.53 21.88
CA GLU A 100 -10.77 2.08 23.23
C GLU A 100 -12.19 2.25 23.76
#